data_AF-A0AA40KR53-F1
#
_entry.id   AF-A0AA40KR53-F1
#
_cell.length_a   1.000
_cell.length_b   1.000
_cell.length_c   1.000
_cell.angle_alpha   90.00
_cell.angle_beta   90.00
_cell.angle_gamma   90.00
#
_symmetry.space_group_name_H-M   'P 1'
#
loop_
_entity.id
_entity.type
_entity.pdbx_description
1 polymer ?
#
loop_
_entity_poly.entity_id
_entity_poly.type
_entity_poly.pdbx_seq_one_letter_code
_entity_poly.pdbx_strand_id
1 'polypeptide(L)'
;MSITDKKKNQETLEKEQLQLLSKMELIEKIIKLEEENKQLKAVNEKSKNKNTIRKSQKPFDFSKCSKRHILLKFYYLGWDYNGFVVQESIDNTIEEHLFEALIKSCCIESRETSNYHRCGRTDKGVSSFSQVISIDLRSKLNPEDQYKLEDELPYCKILNRLLPSNIRCIAWCPIPSDFSARFNCKFRTYKYFFPRGKLDINLMDKAVKYTIGEHDFRNICKMDVANGVINYLRKVINAEVCMYRRDFRNVSGYDVCQLIITSQAFLWHQIRCLMGVLFLIGQGKEEPEIILELLNIEKYPKKPQYNLAHEIPLNLWYCEYDAKEWYIDKNELINTIKFLQKDWTLNTIKSVMIENMLSDLEDSIDCKDMFFQSDCLLLGIQPRMYQRLMKRPTCESLESKIKHYESKKKKKEEPEKNDDK
;
A
#
# COMPACT_ATOMS: atom_id res chain seq x y z
N MET A 1 -35.90 -31.38 -14.24
CA MET A 1 -35.14 -32.42 -13.50
C MET A 1 -33.76 -31.87 -13.22
N SER A 2 -33.49 -31.64 -11.94
CA SER A 2 -32.36 -30.95 -11.34
C SER A 2 -31.06 -31.75 -11.42
N ILE A 3 -29.96 -31.06 -11.71
CA ILE A 3 -28.59 -31.50 -11.44
C ILE A 3 -28.10 -30.62 -10.29
N THR A 4 -28.39 -31.05 -9.07
CA THR A 4 -27.80 -30.53 -7.83
C THR A 4 -27.15 -31.70 -7.09
N ASP A 5 -26.08 -31.38 -6.37
CA ASP A 5 -25.49 -32.15 -5.26
C ASP A 5 -24.46 -33.24 -5.59
N LYS A 6 -23.22 -32.78 -5.88
CA LYS A 6 -21.99 -33.40 -5.35
C LYS A 6 -20.98 -32.34 -4.93
N LYS A 7 -21.30 -31.54 -3.91
CA LYS A 7 -20.29 -30.88 -3.07
C LYS A 7 -19.97 -31.84 -1.92
N LYS A 8 -18.76 -32.41 -1.90
CA LYS A 8 -18.21 -33.05 -0.70
C LYS A 8 -18.06 -31.94 0.35
N ASN A 9 -18.85 -32.01 1.42
CA ASN A 9 -18.65 -31.25 2.64
C ASN A 9 -17.25 -31.57 3.20
N GLN A 10 -16.34 -30.59 3.18
CA GLN A 10 -15.23 -30.56 4.12
C GLN A 10 -15.75 -29.81 5.35
N GLU A 11 -16.18 -30.55 6.37
CA GLU A 11 -16.49 -29.98 7.67
C GLU A 11 -15.22 -29.31 8.22
N THR A 12 -15.31 -28.01 8.42
CA THR A 12 -14.24 -27.23 9.05
C THR A 12 -14.43 -27.41 10.54
N LEU A 13 -13.58 -28.20 11.21
CA LEU A 13 -13.69 -28.37 12.67
C LEU A 13 -13.40 -27.02 13.35
N GLU A 14 -14.35 -26.58 14.17
CA GLU A 14 -14.18 -25.40 14.99
C GLU A 14 -13.15 -25.65 16.10
N LYS A 15 -12.52 -24.59 16.59
CA LYS A 15 -11.41 -24.64 17.56
C LYS A 15 -11.76 -25.45 18.83
N GLU A 16 -13.04 -25.43 19.22
CA GLU A 16 -13.56 -26.16 20.38
C GLU A 16 -13.51 -27.69 20.18
N GLN A 17 -13.70 -28.17 18.95
CA GLN A 17 -13.64 -29.61 18.65
C GLN A 17 -12.19 -30.11 18.58
N LEU A 18 -11.24 -29.25 18.20
CA LEU A 18 -9.82 -29.57 18.21
C LEU A 18 -9.24 -29.70 19.61
N GLN A 19 -9.85 -29.05 20.61
CA GLN A 19 -9.45 -29.15 22.01
C GLN A 19 -9.86 -30.47 22.67
N LEU A 20 -10.78 -31.21 22.06
CA LEU A 20 -11.24 -32.52 22.54
C LEU A 20 -10.39 -33.69 22.02
N LEU A 21 -9.49 -33.43 21.06
CA LEU A 21 -8.59 -34.44 20.50
C LEU A 21 -7.37 -34.64 21.41
N SER A 22 -6.95 -35.90 21.53
CA SER A 22 -5.70 -36.24 22.20
C SER A 22 -4.49 -35.67 21.43
N LYS A 23 -3.36 -35.53 22.14
CA LYS A 23 -2.10 -35.07 21.52
C LYS A 23 -1.68 -35.93 20.32
N MET A 24 -1.90 -37.24 20.39
CA MET A 24 -1.59 -38.14 19.28
C MET A 24 -2.49 -37.91 18.06
N GLU A 25 -3.80 -37.77 18.27
CA GLU A 25 -4.75 -37.51 17.17
C GLU A 25 -4.50 -36.16 16.50
N LEU A 26 -4.08 -35.15 17.27
CA LEU A 26 -3.67 -33.85 16.73
C LEU A 26 -2.41 -33.98 15.87
N ILE A 27 -1.41 -34.75 16.30
CA ILE A 27 -0.18 -34.98 15.55
C ILE A 27 -0.47 -35.70 14.23
N GLU A 28 -1.25 -36.79 14.25
CA GLU A 28 -1.63 -37.52 13.04
C GLU A 28 -2.40 -36.62 12.06
N LYS A 29 -3.28 -35.76 12.57
CA LYS A 29 -4.05 -34.84 11.73
C LYS A 29 -3.17 -33.76 11.11
N ILE A 30 -2.17 -33.24 11.82
CA ILE A 30 -1.20 -32.29 11.27
C ILE A 30 -0.38 -32.95 10.16
N ILE A 31 0.15 -34.15 10.39
CA ILE A 31 0.91 -34.90 9.38
C ILE A 31 0.07 -35.12 8.12
N LYS A 32 -1.20 -35.53 8.29
CA LYS A 32 -2.13 -35.72 7.17
C LYS A 32 -2.40 -34.42 6.40
N LEU A 33 -2.60 -33.30 7.10
CA LEU A 33 -2.82 -31.99 6.48
C LEU A 33 -1.57 -31.48 5.75
N GLU A 34 -0.38 -31.76 6.27
CA GLU A 34 0.89 -31.45 5.59
C GLU A 34 1.06 -32.26 4.31
N GLU A 35 0.72 -33.56 4.32
CA GLU A 35 0.72 -34.41 3.14
C GLU A 35 -0.32 -33.95 2.09
N GLU A 36 -1.54 -33.64 2.51
CA GLU A 36 -2.59 -33.10 1.63
C GLU A 36 -2.17 -31.76 1.02
N ASN A 37 -1.56 -30.87 1.80
CA ASN A 37 -1.03 -29.60 1.29
C ASN A 37 0.13 -29.80 0.30
N LYS A 38 1.01 -30.77 0.55
CA LYS A 38 2.10 -31.12 -0.37
C LYS A 38 1.55 -31.68 -1.69
N GLN A 39 0.50 -32.51 -1.64
CA GLN A 39 -0.18 -33.01 -2.82
C GLN A 39 -0.90 -31.90 -3.58
N LEU A 40 -1.60 -30.99 -2.90
CA LEU A 40 -2.28 -29.84 -3.52
C LEU A 40 -1.28 -28.89 -4.20
N LYS A 41 -0.12 -28.62 -3.58
CA LYS A 41 0.98 -27.85 -4.20
C LYS A 41 1.48 -28.52 -5.47
N ALA A 42 1.73 -29.83 -5.44
CA ALA A 42 2.18 -30.59 -6.60
C ALA A 42 1.11 -30.66 -7.72
N VAL A 43 -0.18 -30.71 -7.36
CA VAL A 43 -1.29 -30.64 -8.34
C VAL A 43 -1.33 -29.26 -8.98
N ASN A 44 -1.22 -28.17 -8.21
CA ASN A 44 -1.17 -26.80 -8.74
C ASN A 44 0.03 -26.56 -9.67
N GLU A 45 1.20 -27.12 -9.36
CA GLU A 45 2.36 -27.11 -10.26
C GLU A 45 2.10 -27.89 -11.55
N LYS A 46 1.39 -29.03 -11.47
CA LYS A 46 0.98 -29.81 -12.65
C LYS A 46 -0.11 -29.12 -13.48
N SER A 47 -1.05 -28.38 -12.89
CA SER A 47 -2.04 -27.58 -13.62
C SER A 47 -1.39 -26.37 -14.32
N LYS A 48 -0.38 -25.74 -13.71
CA LYS A 48 0.45 -24.72 -14.37
C LYS A 48 1.20 -25.32 -15.59
N ASN A 49 1.68 -26.57 -15.48
CA ASN A 49 2.40 -27.24 -16.57
C ASN A 49 1.52 -27.80 -17.69
N LYS A 50 0.21 -28.05 -17.48
CA LYS A 50 -0.68 -28.57 -18.52
C LYS A 50 -1.05 -27.57 -19.63
N ASN A 51 -0.75 -26.28 -19.46
CA ASN A 51 -1.05 -25.23 -20.46
C ASN A 51 0.13 -24.82 -21.37
N THR A 52 1.25 -25.54 -21.38
CA THR A 52 2.36 -25.21 -22.31
C THR A 52 3.12 -26.44 -22.79
N ILE A 53 2.64 -27.08 -23.87
CA ILE A 53 3.56 -27.64 -24.87
C ILE A 53 3.97 -26.46 -25.78
N ARG A 54 4.85 -25.60 -25.27
CA ARG A 54 5.56 -24.60 -26.09
C ARG A 54 6.98 -25.09 -26.26
N LYS A 55 7.46 -25.17 -27.51
CA LYS A 55 8.86 -25.49 -27.86
C LYS A 55 9.80 -24.75 -26.91
N SER A 56 10.66 -25.47 -26.19
CA SER A 56 11.61 -24.86 -25.26
C SER A 56 12.53 -23.92 -26.03
N GLN A 57 12.28 -22.62 -25.93
CA GLN A 57 13.27 -21.63 -26.32
C GLN A 57 14.51 -21.86 -25.44
N LYS A 58 15.69 -21.83 -26.07
CA LYS A 58 16.95 -21.86 -25.30
C LYS A 58 16.90 -20.73 -24.25
N PRO A 59 17.32 -20.99 -23.00
CA PRO A 59 17.32 -19.97 -21.96
C PRO A 59 18.19 -18.78 -22.39
N PHE A 60 17.76 -17.56 -22.06
CA PHE A 60 18.51 -16.35 -22.38
C PHE A 60 19.85 -16.37 -21.62
N ASP A 61 20.93 -16.07 -22.32
CA ASP A 61 22.29 -16.09 -21.76
C ASP A 61 22.68 -14.70 -21.24
N PHE A 62 22.50 -14.49 -19.92
CA PHE A 62 22.82 -13.23 -19.26
C PHE A 62 24.33 -12.92 -19.19
N SER A 63 25.21 -13.90 -19.42
CA SER A 63 26.67 -13.68 -19.42
C SER A 63 27.15 -12.84 -20.61
N LYS A 64 26.33 -12.76 -21.66
CA LYS A 64 26.64 -12.05 -22.91
C LYS A 64 26.12 -10.62 -22.97
N CYS A 65 25.53 -10.12 -21.90
CA CYS A 65 25.03 -8.75 -21.83
C CYS A 65 25.60 -8.00 -20.64
N SER A 66 25.81 -6.71 -20.84
CA SER A 66 26.07 -5.77 -19.77
C SER A 66 24.80 -5.55 -18.92
N LYS A 67 25.01 -4.99 -17.73
CA LYS A 67 23.93 -4.50 -16.86
C LYS A 67 24.06 -3.00 -16.67
N ARG A 68 22.94 -2.36 -16.33
CA ARG A 68 22.87 -0.95 -15.92
C ARG A 68 22.00 -0.85 -14.69
N HIS A 69 22.47 -0.10 -13.70
CA HIS A 69 21.67 0.25 -12.54
C HIS A 69 20.80 1.47 -12.86
N ILE A 70 19.50 1.36 -12.60
CA ILE A 70 18.53 2.42 -12.91
C ILE A 70 17.59 2.67 -11.73
N LEU A 71 17.04 3.89 -11.67
CA LEU A 71 15.73 4.13 -11.06
C LEU A 71 14.66 3.85 -12.11
N LEU A 72 13.66 3.04 -11.77
CA LEU A 72 12.47 2.83 -12.59
C LEU A 72 11.27 3.44 -11.87
N LYS A 73 10.58 4.37 -12.55
CA LYS A 73 9.36 5.03 -12.08
C LYS A 73 8.15 4.44 -12.78
N PHE A 74 7.14 4.11 -11.97
CA PHE A 74 5.91 3.52 -12.46
C PHE A 74 4.73 3.92 -11.58
N TYR A 75 3.54 3.88 -12.17
CA TYR A 75 2.29 4.08 -11.46
C TYR A 75 1.52 2.76 -11.36
N TYR A 76 0.65 2.68 -10.36
CA TYR A 76 -0.39 1.67 -10.27
C TYR A 76 -1.66 2.17 -9.56
N LEU A 77 -2.81 1.66 -10.01
CA LEU A 77 -4.07 1.77 -9.26
C LEU A 77 -4.17 0.55 -8.32
N GLY A 78 -4.00 0.79 -7.03
CA GLY A 78 -3.81 -0.26 -6.02
C GLY A 78 -5.06 -1.00 -5.58
N TRP A 79 -6.24 -0.57 -6.03
CA TRP A 79 -7.55 -0.94 -5.47
C TRP A 79 -7.81 -2.46 -5.45
N ASP A 80 -7.35 -3.16 -6.49
CA ASP A 80 -7.56 -4.61 -6.65
C ASP A 80 -6.34 -5.45 -6.23
N TYR A 81 -5.34 -4.83 -5.59
CA TYR A 81 -4.08 -5.49 -5.23
C TYR A 81 -3.88 -5.60 -3.73
N ASN A 82 -3.21 -6.67 -3.31
CA ASN A 82 -2.88 -6.95 -1.90
C ASN A 82 -1.66 -6.16 -1.39
N GLY A 83 -1.45 -4.96 -1.94
CA GLY A 83 -0.36 -4.06 -1.61
C GLY A 83 0.85 -4.21 -2.52
N PHE A 84 1.92 -3.52 -2.17
CA PHE A 84 3.10 -3.49 -3.01
C PHE A 84 3.92 -4.79 -2.93
N VAL A 85 4.14 -5.31 -1.72
CA VAL A 85 5.18 -6.32 -1.44
C VAL A 85 4.63 -7.74 -1.51
N VAL A 86 5.36 -8.64 -2.16
CA VAL A 86 5.10 -10.10 -2.08
C VAL A 86 5.34 -10.59 -0.65
N GLN A 87 4.41 -11.37 -0.10
CA GLN A 87 4.54 -12.02 1.20
C GLN A 87 4.15 -13.49 1.07
N GLU A 88 4.60 -14.33 2.01
CA GLU A 88 4.14 -15.73 2.08
C GLU A 88 2.61 -15.76 2.13
N SER A 89 1.98 -16.56 1.26
CA SER A 89 0.53 -16.72 1.11
C SER A 89 -0.28 -15.51 0.60
N ILE A 90 0.37 -14.41 0.20
CA ILE A 90 -0.30 -13.24 -0.38
C ILE A 90 0.11 -13.08 -1.84
N ASP A 91 -0.77 -13.52 -2.72
CA ASP A 91 -0.65 -13.34 -4.18
C ASP A 91 -1.31 -12.02 -4.62
N ASN A 92 -1.19 -11.69 -5.91
CA ASN A 92 -1.75 -10.52 -6.55
C ASN A 92 -1.24 -9.20 -5.93
N THR A 93 0.08 -9.03 -5.94
CA THR A 93 0.77 -7.82 -5.47
C THR A 93 1.43 -7.08 -6.63
N ILE A 94 1.68 -5.78 -6.46
CA ILE A 94 2.33 -4.98 -7.51
C ILE A 94 3.71 -5.54 -7.87
N GLU A 95 4.48 -5.92 -6.84
CA GLU A 95 5.82 -6.45 -7.01
C GLU A 95 5.83 -7.81 -7.71
N GLU A 96 4.85 -8.68 -7.48
CA GLU A 96 4.70 -9.94 -8.23
C GLU A 96 4.56 -9.66 -9.74
N HIS A 97 3.57 -8.85 -10.14
CA HIS A 97 3.33 -8.52 -11.55
C HIS A 97 4.55 -7.86 -12.21
N LEU A 98 5.24 -6.99 -11.47
CA LEU A 98 6.46 -6.34 -11.92
C LEU A 98 7.61 -7.35 -12.14
N PHE A 99 7.87 -8.23 -11.18
CA PHE A 99 8.94 -9.24 -11.31
C PHE A 99 8.62 -10.27 -12.39
N GLU A 100 7.35 -10.66 -12.55
CA GLU A 100 6.95 -11.50 -13.68
C GLU A 100 7.27 -10.83 -15.02
N ALA A 101 6.95 -9.54 -15.18
CA ALA A 101 7.25 -8.79 -16.40
C ALA A 101 8.76 -8.66 -16.64
N LEU A 102 9.55 -8.37 -15.60
CA LEU A 102 11.00 -8.24 -15.67
C LEU A 102 11.68 -9.56 -16.08
N ILE A 103 11.24 -10.69 -15.53
CA ILE A 103 11.78 -12.02 -15.84
C ILE A 103 11.33 -12.48 -17.23
N LYS A 104 10.03 -12.36 -17.56
CA LYS A 104 9.47 -12.77 -18.87
C LYS A 104 10.08 -11.98 -20.04
N SER A 105 10.51 -10.73 -19.80
CA SER A 105 11.19 -9.90 -20.80
C SER A 105 12.71 -10.11 -20.89
N CYS A 106 13.26 -10.97 -20.02
CA CYS A 106 14.71 -11.14 -19.83
C CYS A 106 15.41 -9.82 -19.50
N CYS A 107 14.72 -8.89 -18.83
CA CYS A 107 15.34 -7.68 -18.30
C CYS A 107 16.19 -8.00 -17.05
N ILE A 108 15.81 -9.03 -16.29
CA ILE A 108 16.60 -9.58 -15.17
C ILE A 108 16.59 -11.11 -15.23
N GLU A 109 17.58 -11.72 -14.58
CA GLU A 109 17.65 -13.17 -14.41
C GLU A 109 16.78 -13.63 -13.24
N SER A 110 16.98 -13.03 -12.07
CA SER A 110 16.19 -13.30 -10.87
C SER A 110 16.09 -12.05 -10.01
N ARG A 111 15.24 -12.11 -8.98
CA ARG A 111 15.11 -11.02 -8.02
C ARG A 111 16.38 -10.84 -7.19
N GLU A 112 16.99 -11.93 -6.78
CA GLU A 112 18.15 -11.99 -5.88
C GLU A 112 19.39 -11.36 -6.51
N THR A 113 19.55 -11.48 -7.82
CA THR A 113 20.72 -10.98 -8.56
C THR A 113 20.51 -9.62 -9.23
N SER A 114 19.38 -8.95 -8.94
CA SER A 114 18.96 -7.70 -9.60
C SER A 114 19.26 -6.41 -8.82
N ASN A 115 19.94 -6.48 -7.66
CA ASN A 115 20.22 -5.32 -6.81
C ASN A 115 18.95 -4.46 -6.55
N TYR A 116 17.85 -5.13 -6.22
CA TYR A 116 16.55 -4.50 -6.13
C TYR A 116 16.32 -3.77 -4.80
N HIS A 117 15.95 -2.49 -4.87
CA HIS A 117 15.46 -1.70 -3.74
C HIS A 117 14.18 -0.96 -4.11
N ARG A 118 13.32 -0.74 -3.12
CA ARG A 118 12.04 -0.04 -3.27
C ARG A 118 11.99 1.22 -2.42
N CYS A 119 11.48 2.31 -2.98
CA CYS A 119 11.37 3.59 -2.27
C CYS A 119 10.52 3.50 -1.00
N GLY A 120 9.35 2.88 -1.14
CA GLY A 120 8.39 2.71 -0.05
C GLY A 120 7.44 1.56 -0.34
N ARG A 121 6.87 0.98 0.71
CA ARG A 121 5.80 -0.01 0.60
C ARG A 121 4.47 0.74 0.61
N THR A 122 3.52 0.33 -0.21
CA THR A 122 2.11 0.74 -0.09
C THR A 122 1.29 -0.44 0.42
N ASP A 123 0.36 -0.16 1.34
CA ASP A 123 -0.56 -1.16 1.88
C ASP A 123 -1.56 -1.63 0.82
N LYS A 124 -2.33 -2.69 1.12
CA LYS A 124 -3.46 -3.16 0.30
C LYS A 124 -4.36 -2.00 -0.09
N GLY A 125 -4.81 -1.97 -1.35
CA GLY A 125 -5.72 -0.94 -1.88
C GLY A 125 -5.09 0.44 -2.15
N VAL A 126 -3.89 0.72 -1.64
CA VAL A 126 -3.23 2.03 -1.79
C VAL A 126 -2.59 2.16 -3.17
N SER A 127 -2.88 3.27 -3.86
CA SER A 127 -2.35 3.54 -5.20
C SER A 127 -1.00 4.27 -5.15
N SER A 128 -0.32 4.33 -6.30
CA SER A 128 0.84 5.20 -6.47
C SER A 128 0.90 5.78 -7.87
N PHE A 129 1.08 7.09 -7.98
CA PHE A 129 1.38 7.76 -9.24
C PHE A 129 2.88 7.67 -9.60
N SER A 130 3.76 7.68 -8.59
CA SER A 130 5.21 7.74 -8.79
C SER A 130 5.96 6.86 -7.79
N GLN A 131 5.67 5.56 -7.81
CA GLN A 131 6.51 4.58 -7.12
C GLN A 131 7.85 4.50 -7.85
N VAL A 132 8.93 4.34 -7.07
CA VAL A 132 10.27 4.24 -7.60
C VAL A 132 10.98 3.04 -6.99
N ILE A 133 11.64 2.27 -7.84
CA ILE A 133 12.56 1.20 -7.45
C ILE A 133 13.94 1.50 -8.03
N SER A 134 14.99 0.98 -7.41
CA SER A 134 16.30 0.86 -8.06
C SER A 134 16.57 -0.61 -8.35
N ILE A 135 17.12 -0.90 -9.53
CA ILE A 135 17.30 -2.26 -10.03
C ILE A 135 18.37 -2.29 -11.14
N ASP A 136 19.12 -3.39 -11.19
CA ASP A 136 20.01 -3.73 -12.30
C ASP A 136 19.20 -4.38 -13.43
N LEU A 137 19.18 -3.74 -14.60
CA LEU A 137 18.60 -4.31 -15.82
C LEU A 137 19.67 -4.70 -16.81
N ARG A 138 19.38 -5.70 -17.63
CA ARG A 138 20.12 -5.98 -18.87
C ARG A 138 20.19 -4.71 -19.71
N SER A 139 21.37 -4.39 -20.19
CA SER A 139 21.61 -3.31 -21.15
C SER A 139 21.97 -3.89 -22.51
N LYS A 140 21.59 -3.17 -23.57
CA LYS A 140 22.07 -3.43 -24.93
C LYS A 140 23.47 -2.84 -25.15
N LEU A 141 23.86 -1.87 -24.32
CA LEU A 141 25.06 -1.06 -24.49
C LEU A 141 26.18 -1.57 -23.59
N ASN A 142 27.38 -1.69 -24.14
CA ASN A 142 28.58 -1.95 -23.34
C ASN A 142 28.81 -0.79 -22.34
N PRO A 143 29.52 -1.03 -21.21
CA PRO A 143 29.75 0.00 -20.19
C PRO A 143 30.27 1.33 -20.77
N GLU A 144 31.20 1.30 -21.72
CA GLU A 144 31.73 2.51 -22.36
C GLU A 144 30.69 3.32 -23.16
N ASP A 145 29.62 2.69 -23.66
CA ASP A 145 28.59 3.31 -24.50
C ASP A 145 27.33 3.72 -23.72
N GLN A 146 27.27 3.46 -22.41
CA GLN A 146 26.06 3.67 -21.61
C GLN A 146 25.62 5.14 -21.49
N TYR A 147 26.42 6.10 -21.95
CA TYR A 147 26.02 7.51 -22.08
C TYR A 147 24.99 7.73 -23.20
N LYS A 148 24.87 6.83 -24.19
CA LYS A 148 23.93 6.93 -25.32
C LYS A 148 22.55 6.39 -24.94
N LEU A 149 21.82 7.09 -24.09
CA LEU A 149 20.55 6.60 -23.52
C LEU A 149 19.48 6.27 -24.58
N GLU A 150 19.49 6.95 -25.73
CA GLU A 150 18.55 6.76 -26.83
C GLU A 150 18.71 5.39 -27.53
N ASP A 151 19.91 4.79 -27.48
CA ASP A 151 20.22 3.51 -28.11
C ASP A 151 19.93 2.29 -27.21
N GLU A 152 19.55 2.56 -25.95
CA GLU A 152 19.26 1.57 -24.92
C GLU A 152 17.97 0.79 -25.22
N LEU A 153 17.77 -0.33 -24.50
CA LEU A 153 16.51 -1.04 -24.54
C LEU A 153 15.34 -0.13 -24.11
N PRO A 154 14.19 -0.18 -24.81
CA PRO A 154 13.02 0.61 -24.46
C PRO A 154 12.29 -0.02 -23.26
N TYR A 155 12.88 0.08 -22.07
CA TYR A 155 12.46 -0.64 -20.87
C TYR A 155 10.96 -0.47 -20.57
N CYS A 156 10.46 0.77 -20.55
CA CYS A 156 9.05 1.02 -20.26
C CYS A 156 8.12 0.31 -21.25
N LYS A 157 8.42 0.38 -22.56
CA LYS A 157 7.63 -0.28 -23.61
C LYS A 157 7.65 -1.79 -23.50
N ILE A 158 8.81 -2.38 -23.18
CA ILE A 158 8.95 -3.83 -22.99
C ILE A 158 8.10 -4.28 -21.80
N LEU A 159 8.21 -3.60 -20.66
CA LEU A 159 7.50 -3.96 -19.44
C LEU A 159 5.99 -3.71 -19.55
N ASN A 160 5.56 -2.58 -20.11
CA ASN A 160 4.15 -2.22 -20.25
C ASN A 160 3.34 -3.19 -21.13
N ARG A 161 3.99 -3.93 -22.04
CA ARG A 161 3.35 -5.00 -22.82
C ARG A 161 3.01 -6.24 -22.01
N LEU A 162 3.73 -6.46 -20.90
CA LEU A 162 3.59 -7.63 -20.04
C LEU A 162 2.83 -7.30 -18.75
N LEU A 163 2.86 -6.03 -18.33
CA LEU A 163 2.17 -5.56 -17.13
C LEU A 163 0.64 -5.42 -17.34
N PRO A 164 -0.17 -5.67 -16.30
CA PRO A 164 -1.59 -5.33 -16.27
C PRO A 164 -1.88 -3.85 -16.59
N SER A 165 -3.03 -3.52 -17.17
CA SER A 165 -3.36 -2.16 -17.65
C SER A 165 -3.25 -1.04 -16.63
N ASN A 166 -3.47 -1.37 -15.37
CA ASN A 166 -3.42 -0.52 -14.20
C ASN A 166 -2.04 -0.51 -13.50
N ILE A 167 -0.99 -1.07 -14.11
CA ILE A 167 0.41 -0.94 -13.69
C ILE A 167 1.23 -0.53 -14.93
N ARG A 168 1.88 0.64 -14.90
CA ARG A 168 2.68 1.12 -16.03
C ARG A 168 3.96 1.79 -15.60
N CYS A 169 5.05 1.39 -16.24
CA CYS A 169 6.32 2.10 -16.23
C CYS A 169 6.20 3.37 -17.06
N ILE A 170 6.59 4.51 -16.47
CA ILE A 170 6.45 5.84 -17.08
C ILE A 170 7.79 6.52 -17.37
N ALA A 171 8.83 6.18 -16.61
CA ALA A 171 10.17 6.74 -16.80
C ALA A 171 11.24 5.86 -16.18
N TRP A 172 12.48 6.04 -16.62
CA TRP A 172 13.65 5.48 -15.93
C TRP A 172 14.82 6.47 -15.94
N CYS A 173 15.79 6.30 -15.04
CA CYS A 173 16.98 7.15 -14.94
C CYS A 173 18.20 6.29 -14.61
N PRO A 174 19.33 6.41 -15.33
CA PRO A 174 20.57 5.74 -14.94
C PRO A 174 21.10 6.31 -13.62
N ILE A 175 21.67 5.46 -12.78
CA ILE A 175 22.26 5.82 -11.47
C ILE A 175 23.52 5.00 -11.18
N PRO A 176 24.38 5.46 -10.25
CA PRO A 176 25.49 4.66 -9.71
C PRO A 176 25.01 3.34 -9.10
N SER A 177 25.81 2.28 -9.16
CA SER A 177 25.44 0.92 -8.73
C SER A 177 25.13 0.78 -7.23
N ASP A 178 25.62 1.70 -6.40
CA ASP A 178 25.40 1.75 -4.94
C ASP A 178 24.13 2.55 -4.56
N PHE A 179 23.46 3.17 -5.53
CA PHE A 179 22.31 4.03 -5.26
C PHE A 179 21.04 3.21 -4.97
N SER A 180 20.44 3.43 -3.81
CA SER A 180 19.21 2.76 -3.39
C SER A 180 18.00 3.69 -3.50
N ALA A 181 16.96 3.23 -4.21
CA ALA A 181 15.68 3.95 -4.23
C ALA A 181 15.10 4.17 -2.83
N ARG A 182 15.45 3.34 -1.84
CA ARG A 182 15.01 3.50 -0.45
C ARG A 182 15.79 4.59 0.27
N PHE A 183 17.10 4.46 0.31
CA PHE A 183 17.97 5.26 1.19
C PHE A 183 18.35 6.61 0.59
N ASN A 184 18.40 6.73 -0.73
CA ASN A 184 18.74 7.98 -1.41
C ASN A 184 17.53 8.87 -1.71
N CYS A 185 16.30 8.39 -1.43
CA CYS A 185 15.09 9.21 -1.58
C CYS A 185 15.03 10.29 -0.48
N LYS A 186 14.89 11.55 -0.89
CA LYS A 186 14.93 12.72 -0.01
C LYS A 186 13.61 12.92 0.72
N PHE A 187 12.50 12.82 0.00
CA PHE A 187 11.16 12.94 0.56
C PHE A 187 10.12 12.26 -0.31
N ARG A 188 8.99 11.93 0.31
CA ARG A 188 7.82 11.35 -0.34
C ARG A 188 6.64 12.29 -0.15
N THR A 189 5.86 12.50 -1.20
CA THR A 189 4.59 13.22 -1.14
C THR A 189 3.46 12.22 -1.33
N TYR A 190 2.49 12.24 -0.42
CA TYR A 190 1.24 11.52 -0.56
C TYR A 190 0.10 12.51 -0.76
N LYS A 191 -0.90 12.05 -1.51
CA LYS A 191 -2.22 12.69 -1.56
C LYS A 191 -3.28 11.74 -1.00
N TYR A 192 -4.25 12.30 -0.29
CA TYR A 192 -5.43 11.57 0.16
C TYR A 192 -6.67 12.33 -0.30
N PHE A 193 -7.48 11.74 -1.16
CA PHE A 193 -8.67 12.38 -1.74
C PHE A 193 -9.92 12.03 -0.94
N PHE A 194 -10.87 12.95 -0.77
CA PHE A 194 -12.11 12.67 -0.04
C PHE A 194 -13.22 13.64 -0.43
N PRO A 195 -14.51 13.25 -0.39
CA PRO A 195 -15.61 14.19 -0.51
C PRO A 195 -15.64 15.15 0.67
N ARG A 196 -16.04 16.40 0.41
CA ARG A 196 -16.20 17.43 1.43
C ARG A 196 -17.24 17.04 2.47
N GLY A 197 -18.42 16.58 2.05
CA GLY A 197 -19.56 16.34 2.93
C GLY A 197 -19.83 17.56 3.83
N LYS A 198 -19.97 17.33 5.14
CA LYS A 198 -20.04 18.38 6.18
C LYS A 198 -18.69 18.69 6.85
N LEU A 199 -17.58 18.23 6.29
CA LEU A 199 -16.28 18.42 6.92
C LEU A 199 -15.84 19.88 6.86
N ASP A 200 -15.43 20.43 8.01
CA ASP A 200 -14.77 21.72 8.09
C ASP A 200 -13.30 21.60 7.64
N ILE A 201 -13.07 21.99 6.39
CA ILE A 201 -11.77 21.91 5.72
C ILE A 201 -10.76 22.86 6.36
N ASN A 202 -11.19 24.00 6.91
CA ASN A 202 -10.30 24.96 7.55
C ASN A 202 -9.78 24.43 8.89
N LEU A 203 -10.64 23.78 9.67
CA LEU A 203 -10.22 23.12 10.91
C LEU A 203 -9.26 21.95 10.62
N MET A 204 -9.55 21.15 9.59
CA MET A 204 -8.66 20.06 9.16
C MET A 204 -7.29 20.59 8.70
N ASP A 205 -7.26 21.68 7.93
CA ASP A 205 -6.02 22.31 7.47
C ASP A 205 -5.21 22.92 8.62
N LYS A 206 -5.88 23.62 9.55
CA LYS A 206 -5.25 24.12 10.78
C LYS A 206 -4.61 22.98 11.57
N ALA A 207 -5.33 21.87 11.75
CA ALA A 207 -4.85 20.71 12.50
C ALA A 207 -3.67 20.02 11.82
N VAL A 208 -3.70 19.83 10.50
CA VAL A 208 -2.62 19.12 9.80
C VAL A 208 -1.30 19.91 9.85
N LYS A 209 -1.37 21.25 9.85
CA LYS A 209 -0.19 22.12 9.96
C LYS A 209 0.60 21.91 11.26
N TYR A 210 -0.06 21.49 12.34
CA TYR A 210 0.64 21.12 13.58
C TYR A 210 1.55 19.91 13.43
N THR A 211 1.39 19.10 12.38
CA THR A 211 2.28 17.96 12.11
C THR A 211 3.61 18.38 11.47
N ILE A 212 3.73 19.60 10.94
CA ILE A 212 4.95 20.10 10.28
C ILE A 212 6.07 20.24 11.32
N GLY A 213 7.28 19.82 10.93
CA GLY A 213 8.43 19.74 11.82
C GLY A 213 8.77 18.30 12.18
N GLU A 214 9.64 18.16 13.19
CA GLU A 214 10.08 16.86 13.69
C GLU A 214 9.33 16.50 14.96
N HIS A 215 8.57 15.40 14.93
CA HIS A 215 7.74 14.95 16.05
C HIS A 215 7.74 13.43 16.17
N ASP A 216 7.38 12.93 17.35
CA ASP A 216 7.15 11.50 17.56
C ASP A 216 5.69 11.16 17.22
N PHE A 217 5.51 10.35 16.16
CA PHE A 217 4.19 10.01 15.63
C PHE A 217 3.66 8.67 16.15
N ARG A 218 4.17 8.11 17.27
CA ARG A 218 3.72 6.79 17.79
C ARG A 218 2.22 6.73 18.08
N ASN A 219 1.62 7.85 18.46
CA ASN A 219 0.19 7.97 18.70
C ASN A 219 -0.63 8.17 17.42
N ILE A 220 0.02 8.44 16.28
CA ILE A 220 -0.58 8.69 14.96
C ILE A 220 -0.08 7.64 13.94
N CYS A 221 0.30 6.45 14.38
CA CYS A 221 0.69 5.36 13.48
C CYS A 221 0.33 3.99 14.07
N LYS A 222 0.55 2.91 13.32
CA LYS A 222 0.57 1.56 13.87
C LYS A 222 1.98 1.26 14.37
N MET A 223 2.12 0.95 15.66
CA MET A 223 3.41 0.56 16.25
C MET A 223 3.80 -0.83 15.75
N ASP A 224 4.95 -0.91 15.07
CA ASP A 224 5.43 -2.11 14.39
C ASP A 224 6.73 -2.64 15.02
N VAL A 225 6.70 -2.79 16.33
CA VAL A 225 7.86 -3.24 17.14
C VAL A 225 8.32 -4.64 16.70
N ALA A 226 7.41 -5.48 16.23
CA ALA A 226 7.71 -6.80 15.69
C ALA A 226 8.71 -6.76 14.52
N ASN A 227 8.66 -5.71 13.70
CA ASN A 227 9.58 -5.48 12.58
C ASN A 227 10.78 -4.60 12.96
N GLY A 228 11.07 -4.46 14.25
CA GLY A 228 12.23 -3.71 14.77
C GLY A 228 12.05 -2.19 14.78
N VAL A 229 10.83 -1.68 14.58
CA VAL A 229 10.58 -0.23 14.61
C VAL A 229 10.46 0.27 16.04
N ILE A 230 11.52 0.93 16.50
CA ILE A 230 11.60 1.57 17.83
C ILE A 230 11.69 3.10 17.76
N ASN A 231 12.04 3.68 16.60
CA ASN A 231 12.10 5.12 16.40
C ASN A 231 10.89 5.64 15.60
N TYR A 232 10.09 6.47 16.27
CA TYR A 232 8.84 7.05 15.77
C TYR A 232 8.96 8.54 15.41
N LEU A 233 10.16 9.12 15.49
CA LEU A 233 10.43 10.47 15.02
C LEU A 233 10.33 10.55 13.50
N ARG A 234 9.56 11.50 12.98
CA ARG A 234 9.50 11.82 11.56
C ARG A 234 9.51 13.33 11.36
N LYS A 235 10.15 13.77 10.29
CA LYS A 235 10.18 15.17 9.87
C LYS A 235 9.23 15.39 8.70
N VAL A 236 8.06 15.94 8.99
CA VAL A 236 7.10 16.41 7.98
C VAL A 236 7.57 17.76 7.48
N ILE A 237 7.72 17.88 6.17
CA ILE A 237 8.23 19.06 5.48
C ILE A 237 7.08 20.00 5.11
N ASN A 238 5.97 19.43 4.65
CA ASN A 238 4.78 20.18 4.26
C ASN A 238 3.52 19.36 4.51
N ALA A 239 2.43 20.01 4.91
CA ALA A 239 1.12 19.39 5.04
C ALA A 239 0.02 20.44 4.83
N GLU A 240 -0.97 20.12 4.00
CA GLU A 240 -2.08 21.01 3.66
C GLU A 240 -3.35 20.20 3.39
N VAL A 241 -4.50 20.69 3.85
CA VAL A 241 -5.82 20.18 3.44
C VAL A 241 -6.56 21.28 2.67
N CYS A 242 -6.98 20.98 1.44
CA CYS A 242 -7.64 21.95 0.58
C CYS A 242 -8.69 21.33 -0.35
N MET A 243 -9.54 22.18 -0.93
CA MET A 243 -10.48 21.77 -1.98
C MET A 243 -9.70 21.43 -3.26
N TYR A 244 -10.12 20.38 -3.99
CA TYR A 244 -9.48 19.97 -5.25
C TYR A 244 -9.96 20.80 -6.47
N ARG A 245 -11.17 21.39 -6.44
CA ARG A 245 -11.78 22.14 -7.57
C ARG A 245 -11.58 23.67 -7.52
N ARG A 246 -11.58 24.27 -8.73
CA ARG A 246 -11.31 25.69 -9.04
C ARG A 246 -12.54 26.61 -9.10
N ASP A 247 -13.76 26.09 -9.17
CA ASP A 247 -14.96 26.92 -9.27
C ASP A 247 -15.68 26.97 -7.91
N PHE A 248 -15.58 28.13 -7.25
CA PHE A 248 -16.11 28.38 -5.91
C PHE A 248 -17.58 28.84 -5.92
N ARG A 249 -18.21 28.91 -7.09
CA ARG A 249 -19.52 29.56 -7.23
C ARG A 249 -20.67 28.77 -6.62
N ASN A 250 -20.56 27.44 -6.54
CA ASN A 250 -21.52 26.57 -5.87
C ASN A 250 -20.79 25.40 -5.21
N VAL A 251 -20.71 25.45 -3.88
CA VAL A 251 -20.09 24.41 -3.06
C VAL A 251 -21.09 23.29 -2.78
N SER A 252 -20.70 22.04 -3.03
CA SER A 252 -21.50 20.83 -2.80
C SER A 252 -20.82 19.89 -1.80
N GLY A 253 -21.60 19.05 -1.11
CA GLY A 253 -21.08 17.95 -0.29
C GLY A 253 -20.31 16.89 -1.11
N TYR A 254 -20.54 16.84 -2.42
CA TYR A 254 -19.83 15.96 -3.36
C TYR A 254 -18.53 16.57 -3.91
N ASP A 255 -18.23 17.82 -3.56
CA ASP A 255 -16.95 18.40 -3.95
C ASP A 255 -15.80 17.60 -3.36
N VAL A 256 -14.75 17.40 -4.15
CA VAL A 256 -13.58 16.65 -3.73
C VAL A 256 -12.61 17.59 -3.03
N CYS A 257 -12.08 17.13 -1.90
CA CYS A 257 -10.99 17.70 -1.14
C CYS A 257 -9.75 16.79 -1.24
N GLN A 258 -8.61 17.32 -0.83
CA GLN A 258 -7.38 16.56 -0.73
C GLN A 258 -6.55 16.98 0.49
N LEU A 259 -5.89 16.00 1.11
CA LEU A 259 -4.69 16.21 1.90
C LEU A 259 -3.48 16.07 0.97
N ILE A 260 -2.52 16.98 1.08
CA ILE A 260 -1.17 16.85 0.50
C ILE A 260 -0.19 16.85 1.67
N ILE A 261 0.60 15.78 1.82
CA ILE A 261 1.60 15.68 2.90
C ILE A 261 2.94 15.18 2.36
N THR A 262 4.00 15.89 2.74
CA THR A 262 5.38 15.62 2.32
C THR A 262 6.26 15.38 3.54
N SER A 263 6.98 14.27 3.57
CA SER A 263 7.88 13.91 4.66
C SER A 263 9.11 13.17 4.14
N GLN A 264 10.20 13.20 4.89
CA GLN A 264 11.38 12.38 4.58
C GLN A 264 11.05 10.89 4.57
N ALA A 265 10.21 10.45 5.52
CA ALA A 265 9.69 9.09 5.61
C ALA A 265 8.35 9.07 6.36
N PHE A 266 7.60 7.98 6.22
CA PHE A 266 6.35 7.75 6.96
C PHE A 266 6.43 6.43 7.73
N LEU A 267 5.77 6.37 8.89
CA LEU A 267 5.56 5.16 9.67
C LEU A 267 4.38 4.35 9.10
N TRP A 268 4.27 3.10 9.53
CA TRP A 268 3.17 2.24 9.12
C TRP A 268 1.81 2.86 9.52
N HIS A 269 0.90 2.96 8.54
CA HIS A 269 -0.41 3.59 8.68
C HIS A 269 -0.42 5.08 9.08
N GLN A 270 0.73 5.78 9.10
CA GLN A 270 0.80 7.15 9.66
C GLN A 270 -0.24 8.10 9.06
N ILE A 271 -0.30 8.17 7.72
CA ILE A 271 -1.20 9.09 7.01
C ILE A 271 -2.67 8.70 7.22
N ARG A 272 -2.99 7.40 7.21
CA ARG A 272 -4.36 6.92 7.42
C ARG A 272 -4.83 7.12 8.86
N CYS A 273 -3.92 6.98 9.82
CA CYS A 273 -4.18 7.33 11.21
C CYS A 273 -4.41 8.83 11.37
N LEU A 274 -3.60 9.66 10.72
CA LEU A 274 -3.76 11.11 10.71
C LEU A 274 -5.11 11.51 10.11
N MET A 275 -5.46 10.98 8.93
CA MET A 275 -6.77 11.20 8.30
C MET A 275 -7.93 10.76 9.21
N GLY A 276 -7.76 9.66 9.95
CA GLY A 276 -8.74 9.22 10.93
C GLY A 276 -9.06 10.27 11.99
N VAL A 277 -8.03 10.95 12.50
CA VAL A 277 -8.18 12.05 13.47
C VAL A 277 -8.70 13.32 12.78
N LEU A 278 -8.19 13.65 11.59
CA LEU A 278 -8.65 14.81 10.82
C LEU A 278 -10.14 14.73 10.48
N PHE A 279 -10.69 13.55 10.18
CA PHE A 279 -12.13 13.41 9.98
C PHE A 279 -12.94 13.70 11.24
N LEU A 280 -12.44 13.36 12.43
CA LEU A 280 -13.10 13.72 13.69
C LEU A 280 -13.08 15.26 13.89
N ILE A 281 -11.97 15.90 13.54
CA ILE A 281 -11.83 17.36 13.60
C ILE A 281 -12.75 18.04 12.58
N GLY A 282 -12.76 17.58 11.33
CA GLY A 282 -13.65 18.11 10.30
C GLY A 282 -15.13 17.92 10.64
N GLN A 283 -15.48 16.89 11.40
CA GLN A 283 -16.84 16.69 11.93
C GLN A 283 -17.16 17.55 13.17
N GLY A 284 -16.23 18.38 13.65
CA GLY A 284 -16.37 19.19 14.87
C GLY A 284 -16.38 18.36 16.17
N LYS A 285 -15.95 17.09 16.11
CA LYS A 285 -15.93 16.18 17.27
C LYS A 285 -14.66 16.33 18.11
N GLU A 286 -13.58 16.81 17.52
CA GLU A 286 -12.33 17.20 18.19
C GLU A 286 -11.88 18.58 17.73
N GLU A 287 -11.15 19.26 18.60
CA GLU A 287 -10.49 20.52 18.25
C GLU A 287 -9.16 20.25 17.53
N PRO A 288 -8.69 21.14 16.62
CA PRO A 288 -7.41 20.99 15.92
C PRO A 288 -6.21 20.70 16.83
N GLU A 289 -6.20 21.28 18.03
CA GLU A 289 -5.14 21.16 19.03
C GLU A 289 -4.95 19.74 19.56
N ILE A 290 -5.91 18.83 19.33
CA ILE A 290 -5.76 17.40 19.65
C ILE A 290 -4.53 16.79 18.98
N ILE A 291 -4.12 17.29 17.81
CA ILE A 291 -2.89 16.85 17.13
C ILE A 291 -1.66 17.15 17.99
N LEU A 292 -1.59 18.32 18.63
CA LEU A 292 -0.49 18.68 19.52
C LEU A 292 -0.45 17.78 20.75
N GLU A 293 -1.61 17.43 21.30
CA GLU A 293 -1.70 16.48 22.41
C GLU A 293 -1.22 15.08 21.99
N LEU A 294 -1.63 14.59 20.83
CA LEU A 294 -1.20 13.28 20.33
C LEU A 294 0.31 13.23 20.04
N LEU A 295 0.93 14.34 19.64
CA LEU A 295 2.37 14.44 19.43
C LEU A 295 3.16 14.64 20.74
N ASN A 296 2.52 15.03 21.84
CA ASN A 296 3.15 15.21 23.14
C ASN A 296 3.22 13.88 23.91
N ILE A 297 4.31 13.14 23.68
CA ILE A 297 4.52 11.82 24.27
C ILE A 297 4.81 11.87 25.78
N GLU A 298 5.39 12.96 26.28
CA GLU A 298 5.65 13.13 27.72
C GLU A 298 4.35 13.17 28.52
N LYS A 299 3.36 13.92 28.00
CA LYS A 299 2.03 14.03 28.63
C LYS A 299 1.14 12.84 28.28
N TYR A 300 1.24 12.32 27.06
CA TYR A 300 0.37 11.27 26.54
C TYR A 300 1.18 10.12 25.91
N PRO A 301 1.79 9.25 26.74
CA PRO A 301 2.69 8.20 26.27
C PRO A 301 1.99 7.01 25.59
N LYS A 302 0.65 6.97 25.65
CA LYS A 302 -0.14 5.85 25.15
C LYS A 302 -1.12 6.32 24.09
N LYS A 303 -1.13 5.61 22.97
CA LYS A 303 -2.00 5.86 21.84
C LYS A 303 -3.47 5.63 22.19
N PRO A 304 -4.37 6.63 22.06
CA PRO A 304 -5.81 6.40 22.22
C PRO A 304 -6.40 5.57 21.07
N GLN A 305 -7.52 4.91 21.32
CA GLN A 305 -8.25 4.17 20.28
C GLN A 305 -9.02 5.10 19.33
N TYR A 306 -8.76 4.96 18.04
CA TYR A 306 -9.51 5.62 16.98
C TYR A 306 -9.44 4.81 15.67
N ASN A 307 -10.39 5.09 14.78
CA ASN A 307 -10.60 4.31 13.57
C ASN A 307 -9.61 4.72 12.48
N LEU A 308 -9.18 3.72 11.70
CA LEU A 308 -8.25 3.92 10.60
C LEU A 308 -9.01 4.46 9.38
N ALA A 309 -8.45 5.46 8.69
CA ALA A 309 -9.03 5.91 7.43
C ALA A 309 -8.92 4.85 6.32
N HIS A 310 -9.85 4.86 5.38
CA HIS A 310 -9.89 3.95 4.23
C HIS A 310 -8.60 4.01 3.39
N GLU A 311 -8.18 2.90 2.79
CA GLU A 311 -6.95 2.82 1.98
C GLU A 311 -7.08 3.41 0.57
N ILE A 312 -8.19 3.12 -0.12
CA ILE A 312 -8.47 3.49 -1.52
C ILE A 312 -8.09 4.94 -1.86
N PRO A 313 -8.38 5.95 -1.02
CA PRO A 313 -8.12 7.33 -1.41
C PRO A 313 -6.68 7.79 -1.24
N LEU A 314 -5.81 6.96 -0.64
CA LEU A 314 -4.39 7.26 -0.46
C LEU A 314 -3.59 6.94 -1.74
N ASN A 315 -2.75 7.89 -2.16
CA ASN A 315 -1.90 7.76 -3.33
C ASN A 315 -0.47 8.28 -3.03
N LEU A 316 0.54 7.42 -3.21
CA LEU A 316 1.94 7.87 -3.24
C LEU A 316 2.17 8.67 -4.53
N TRP A 317 2.22 9.98 -4.38
CA TRP A 317 2.20 10.93 -5.49
C TRP A 317 3.57 11.20 -6.07
N TYR A 318 4.59 11.33 -5.22
CA TYR A 318 5.92 11.76 -5.65
C TYR A 318 7.03 11.26 -4.72
N CYS A 319 8.19 10.96 -5.30
CA CYS A 319 9.43 10.59 -4.61
C CYS A 319 10.59 11.42 -5.18
N GLU A 320 11.30 12.15 -4.32
CA GLU A 320 12.42 13.02 -4.72
C GLU A 320 13.78 12.32 -4.64
N TYR A 321 14.63 12.55 -5.63
CA TYR A 321 15.98 12.00 -5.75
C TYR A 321 16.92 13.04 -6.38
N ASP A 322 18.20 12.99 -6.04
CA ASP A 322 19.25 13.78 -6.73
C ASP A 322 19.58 13.17 -8.12
N ALA A 323 18.55 12.90 -8.93
CA ALA A 323 18.64 12.29 -10.24
C ALA A 323 18.52 13.37 -11.32
N LYS A 324 19.45 13.40 -12.28
CA LYS A 324 19.58 14.52 -13.23
C LYS A 324 18.58 14.45 -14.38
N GLU A 325 18.35 13.27 -14.97
CA GLU A 325 17.56 13.15 -16.20
C GLU A 325 16.73 11.86 -16.23
N TRP A 326 15.41 12.02 -16.20
CA TRP A 326 14.46 10.92 -16.40
C TRP A 326 14.20 10.72 -17.89
N TYR A 327 14.54 9.55 -18.41
CA TYR A 327 14.16 9.13 -19.75
C TYR A 327 12.67 8.74 -19.78
N ILE A 328 11.92 9.37 -20.68
CA ILE A 328 10.48 9.17 -20.85
C ILE A 328 10.20 8.83 -22.32
N ASP A 329 9.60 7.66 -22.56
CA ASP A 329 9.08 7.33 -23.89
C ASP A 329 7.72 8.04 -24.09
N LYS A 330 7.68 9.00 -25.02
CA LYS A 330 6.48 9.80 -25.30
C LYS A 330 5.29 8.94 -25.73
N ASN A 331 5.52 7.86 -26.49
CA ASN A 331 4.43 7.01 -26.96
C ASN A 331 3.84 6.20 -25.80
N GLU A 332 4.69 5.69 -24.90
CA GLU A 332 4.23 5.00 -23.69
C GLU A 332 3.48 5.94 -22.74
N LEU A 333 3.91 7.20 -22.64
CA LEU A 333 3.19 8.20 -21.85
C LEU A 333 1.83 8.54 -22.47
N ILE A 334 1.73 8.68 -23.80
CA ILE A 334 0.45 8.86 -24.50
C ILE A 334 -0.49 7.68 -24.25
N ASN A 335 0.03 6.44 -24.32
CA ASN A 335 -0.77 5.25 -24.02
C ASN A 335 -1.25 5.25 -22.56
N THR A 336 -0.36 5.58 -21.62
CA THR A 336 -0.71 5.75 -20.20
C THR A 336 -1.83 6.77 -20.02
N ILE A 337 -1.75 7.94 -20.66
CA ILE A 337 -2.78 8.97 -20.61
C ILE A 337 -4.12 8.45 -21.14
N LYS A 338 -4.12 7.75 -22.28
CA LYS A 338 -5.34 7.15 -22.87
C LYS A 338 -6.01 6.17 -21.90
N PHE A 339 -5.24 5.33 -21.21
CA PHE A 339 -5.80 4.40 -20.22
C PHE A 339 -6.43 5.15 -19.04
N LEU A 340 -5.72 6.13 -18.47
CA LEU A 340 -6.25 6.94 -17.37
C LEU A 340 -7.51 7.73 -17.78
N GLN A 341 -7.56 8.27 -19.01
CA GLN A 341 -8.74 8.94 -19.54
C GLN A 341 -9.93 7.98 -19.68
N LYS A 342 -9.70 6.73 -20.11
CA LYS A 342 -10.74 5.71 -20.19
C LYS A 342 -11.30 5.37 -18.81
N ASP A 343 -10.42 5.12 -17.84
CA ASP A 343 -10.84 4.82 -16.45
C ASP A 343 -11.58 6.00 -15.83
N TRP A 344 -11.08 7.22 -16.03
CA TRP A 344 -11.77 8.44 -15.60
C TRP A 344 -13.16 8.54 -16.22
N THR A 345 -13.27 8.37 -17.55
CA THR A 345 -14.55 8.47 -18.27
C THR A 345 -15.59 7.51 -17.69
N LEU A 346 -15.24 6.23 -17.50
CA LEU A 346 -16.16 5.22 -16.98
C LEU A 346 -16.55 5.49 -15.53
N ASN A 347 -15.60 5.91 -14.68
CA ASN A 347 -15.90 6.22 -13.29
C ASN A 347 -16.73 7.51 -13.14
N THR A 348 -16.48 8.52 -13.97
CA THR A 348 -17.29 9.74 -13.99
C THR A 348 -18.71 9.47 -14.46
N ILE A 349 -18.91 8.67 -15.52
CA ILE A 349 -20.27 8.27 -15.95
C ILE A 349 -21.01 7.56 -14.81
N LYS A 350 -20.36 6.61 -14.13
CA LYS A 350 -20.95 5.92 -12.97
C LYS A 350 -21.26 6.86 -11.81
N SER A 351 -20.36 7.80 -11.49
CA SER A 351 -20.58 8.81 -10.46
C SER A 351 -21.81 9.66 -10.79
N VAL A 352 -21.90 10.17 -12.02
CA VAL A 352 -23.03 11.00 -12.46
C VAL A 352 -24.34 10.21 -12.44
N MET A 353 -24.35 8.95 -12.88
CA MET A 353 -25.54 8.09 -12.77
C MET A 353 -26.00 7.95 -11.32
N ILE A 354 -25.08 7.72 -10.39
CA ILE A 354 -25.37 7.61 -8.96
C ILE A 354 -25.85 8.95 -8.40
N GLU A 355 -25.22 10.06 -8.77
CA GLU A 355 -25.63 11.41 -8.35
C GLU A 355 -27.07 11.75 -8.79
N ASN A 356 -27.47 11.37 -10.01
CA ASN A 356 -28.85 11.56 -10.47
C ASN A 356 -29.83 10.69 -9.67
N MET A 357 -29.51 9.41 -9.44
CA MET A 357 -30.34 8.54 -8.61
C MET A 357 -30.48 9.07 -7.18
N LEU A 358 -29.42 9.63 -6.61
CA LEU A 358 -29.45 10.25 -5.28
C LEU A 358 -30.35 11.48 -5.26
N SER A 359 -30.27 12.35 -6.27
CA SER A 359 -31.14 13.52 -6.39
C SER A 359 -32.61 13.13 -6.41
N ASP A 360 -33.01 12.16 -7.24
CA ASP A 360 -34.40 11.70 -7.33
C ASP A 360 -34.89 11.11 -5.98
N LEU A 361 -34.03 10.36 -5.29
CA LEU A 361 -34.35 9.77 -3.99
C LEU A 361 -34.45 10.82 -2.88
N GLU A 362 -33.55 11.80 -2.83
CA GLU A 362 -33.56 12.89 -1.85
C GLU A 362 -34.81 13.77 -2.01
N ASP A 363 -35.20 14.08 -3.25
CA ASP A 363 -36.44 14.81 -3.55
C ASP A 363 -37.68 14.02 -3.13
N SER A 364 -37.65 12.68 -3.21
CA SER A 364 -38.79 11.83 -2.83
C SER A 364 -39.10 11.82 -1.33
N ILE A 365 -38.14 12.21 -0.49
CA ILE A 365 -38.27 12.25 0.97
C ILE A 365 -38.21 13.67 1.54
N ASP A 366 -38.18 14.71 0.68
CA ASP A 366 -38.04 16.12 1.04
C ASP A 366 -36.91 16.38 2.06
N CYS A 367 -35.78 15.68 1.90
CA CYS A 367 -34.69 15.71 2.87
C CYS A 367 -33.41 16.24 2.24
N LYS A 368 -33.23 17.56 2.30
CA LYS A 368 -32.07 18.26 1.70
C LYS A 368 -30.82 18.29 2.58
N ASP A 369 -30.90 17.78 3.82
CA ASP A 369 -29.85 17.91 4.83
C ASP A 369 -29.13 16.58 5.19
N MET A 370 -29.13 15.62 4.27
CA MET A 370 -28.47 14.32 4.43
C MET A 370 -27.03 14.35 3.89
N PHE A 371 -26.06 14.06 4.75
CA PHE A 371 -24.65 14.08 4.37
C PHE A 371 -23.91 12.89 4.97
N PHE A 372 -23.81 11.81 4.19
CA PHE A 372 -23.14 10.57 4.57
C PHE A 372 -21.86 10.31 3.76
N GLN A 373 -21.47 11.23 2.88
CA GLN A 373 -20.40 11.02 1.89
C GLN A 373 -19.05 10.67 2.55
N SER A 374 -18.79 11.18 3.76
CA SER A 374 -17.55 10.91 4.50
C SER A 374 -17.57 9.65 5.37
N ASP A 375 -18.74 9.06 5.61
CA ASP A 375 -18.90 8.05 6.67
C ASP A 375 -18.20 6.74 6.34
N CYS A 376 -18.16 6.38 5.05
CA CYS A 376 -17.44 5.21 4.56
C CYS A 376 -15.91 5.33 4.64
N LEU A 377 -15.38 6.53 4.94
CA LEU A 377 -13.94 6.78 4.96
C LEU A 377 -13.27 6.38 6.27
N LEU A 378 -14.03 6.09 7.33
CA LEU A 378 -13.52 5.58 8.60
C LEU A 378 -13.89 4.11 8.76
N LEU A 379 -12.88 3.24 8.81
CA LEU A 379 -13.08 1.80 8.93
C LEU A 379 -13.48 1.39 10.35
N GLY A 380 -14.30 0.36 10.48
CA GLY A 380 -14.73 -0.21 11.76
C GLY A 380 -16.00 0.41 12.31
N ILE A 381 -16.42 -0.04 13.50
CA ILE A 381 -17.69 0.34 14.12
C ILE A 381 -17.56 1.75 14.72
N GLN A 382 -18.51 2.63 14.41
CA GLN A 382 -18.62 3.94 15.04
C GLN A 382 -19.54 3.84 16.26
N PRO A 383 -19.13 4.34 17.44
CA PRO A 383 -19.97 4.33 18.61
C PRO A 383 -21.15 5.29 18.44
N ARG A 384 -22.33 4.92 18.96
CA ARG A 384 -23.55 5.77 18.90
C ARG A 384 -23.34 7.14 19.56
N MET A 385 -22.60 7.17 20.67
CA MET A 385 -22.22 8.40 21.35
C MET A 385 -20.74 8.65 21.16
N TYR A 386 -20.40 9.86 20.73
CA TYR A 386 -19.02 10.25 20.55
C TYR A 386 -18.33 10.47 21.91
N GLN A 387 -17.19 9.82 22.11
CA GLN A 387 -16.29 10.07 23.23
C GLN A 387 -15.01 10.74 22.71
N ARG A 388 -14.57 11.82 23.36
CA ARG A 388 -13.32 12.51 23.00
C ARG A 388 -12.10 11.60 23.12
N LEU A 389 -11.13 11.74 22.21
CA LEU A 389 -9.97 10.85 22.06
C LEU A 389 -9.21 10.66 23.38
N MET A 390 -8.95 11.74 24.11
CA MET A 390 -8.18 11.69 25.37
C MET A 390 -8.92 11.04 26.54
N LYS A 391 -10.21 10.73 26.37
CA LYS A 391 -11.02 9.99 27.37
C LYS A 391 -11.19 8.51 27.00
N ARG A 392 -10.68 8.08 25.84
CA ARG A 392 -10.85 6.70 25.36
C ARG A 392 -9.82 5.76 25.96
N PRO A 393 -10.08 4.44 25.94
CA PRO A 393 -9.06 3.44 26.22
C PRO A 393 -7.85 3.64 25.31
N THR A 394 -6.66 3.40 25.88
CA THR A 394 -5.39 3.51 25.16
C THR A 394 -4.79 2.13 24.90
N CYS A 395 -4.00 2.01 23.84
CA CYS A 395 -3.13 0.85 23.64
C CYS A 395 -2.05 0.75 24.73
N GLU A 396 -1.37 -0.39 24.77
CA GLU A 396 -0.11 -0.54 25.51
C GLU A 396 0.93 0.49 25.07
N SER A 397 1.79 0.92 25.99
CA SER A 397 2.86 1.86 25.68
C SER A 397 3.92 1.22 24.79
N LEU A 398 4.74 2.05 24.14
CA LEU A 398 5.83 1.58 23.30
C LEU A 398 6.82 0.71 24.10
N GLU A 399 7.17 1.16 25.30
CA GLU A 399 8.14 0.50 26.19
C GLU A 399 7.64 -0.88 26.63
N SER A 400 6.34 -0.99 26.91
CA SER A 400 5.70 -2.26 27.23
C SER A 400 5.74 -3.23 26.04
N LYS A 401 5.46 -2.74 24.83
CA LYS A 401 5.55 -3.54 23.60
C LYS A 401 6.98 -4.00 23.32
N ILE A 402 7.97 -3.13 23.47
CA ILE A 402 9.39 -3.48 23.29
C ILE A 402 9.78 -4.60 24.23
N LYS A 403 9.50 -4.46 25.53
CA LYS A 403 9.77 -5.52 26.54
C LYS A 403 9.08 -6.84 26.19
N HIS A 404 7.84 -6.78 25.70
CA HIS A 404 7.10 -7.97 25.28
C HIS A 404 7.82 -8.70 24.13
N TYR A 405 8.22 -7.98 23.08
CA TYR A 405 8.89 -8.61 21.93
C TYR A 405 10.32 -9.07 22.25
N GLU A 406 11.06 -8.34 23.07
CA GLU A 406 12.39 -8.77 23.55
C GLU A 406 12.31 -10.06 24.37
N SER A 407 11.34 -10.16 25.30
CA SER A 407 11.16 -11.37 26.10
C SER A 407 10.75 -12.57 25.23
N LYS A 408 9.92 -12.35 24.19
CA LYS A 408 9.53 -13.37 23.23
C LYS A 408 10.71 -13.82 22.35
N LYS A 409 11.61 -12.91 21.98
CA LYS A 409 12.82 -13.22 21.21
C LYS A 409 13.78 -14.09 22.04
N LYS A 410 14.04 -13.71 23.31
CA LYS A 410 14.85 -14.49 24.24
C LYS A 410 14.34 -15.92 24.43
N LYS A 411 13.02 -16.10 24.61
CA LYS A 411 12.39 -17.43 24.74
C LYS A 411 12.50 -18.31 23.50
N LYS A 412 12.71 -17.73 22.31
CA LYS A 412 12.94 -18.48 21.07
C LYS A 412 14.41 -18.86 20.87
N GLU A 413 15.31 -18.18 21.55
CA GLU A 413 16.77 -18.38 21.46
C GLU A 413 17.29 -19.33 22.56
N GLU A 414 16.49 -19.64 23.59
CA GLU A 414 16.78 -20.71 24.54
C GLU A 414 16.46 -22.08 23.91
N PRO A 415 17.47 -22.94 23.65
CA PRO A 415 17.20 -24.31 23.22
C PRO A 415 16.45 -25.04 24.35
N GLU A 416 15.40 -25.80 23.99
CA GLU A 416 14.76 -26.75 24.90
C GLU A 416 15.87 -27.62 25.52
N LYS A 417 16.20 -27.35 26.79
CA LYS A 417 16.92 -28.32 27.60
C LYS A 417 15.95 -29.48 27.76
N ASN A 418 16.15 -30.53 26.94
CA ASN A 418 15.56 -31.83 27.18
C ASN A 418 15.93 -32.24 28.60
N ASP A 419 14.92 -32.27 29.48
CA ASP A 419 14.97 -32.99 30.73
C ASP A 419 14.93 -34.49 30.38
N ASP A 420 16.11 -35.08 30.13
CA ASP A 420 16.31 -36.51 30.27
C ASP A 420 16.37 -36.82 31.77
N LYS A 421 15.31 -37.41 32.30
CA LYS A 421 15.30 -38.14 33.57
C LYS A 421 14.63 -39.49 33.40
#